data_AF-A0A538NKI4-F1
#
_entry.id   AF-A0A538NKI4-F1
#
_cell.length_a   1.000
_cell.length_b   1.000
_cell.length_c   1.000
_cell.angle_alpha   90.00
_cell.angle_beta   90.00
_cell.angle_gamma   90.00
#
_symmetry.space_group_name_H-M   'P 1'
#
loop_
_entity.id
_entity.type
_entity.pdbx_description
1 polymer ?
#
loop_
_entity_poly.entity_id
_entity_poly.type
_entity_poly.pdbx_seq_one_letter_code
_entity_poly.pdbx_strand_id
1 'polypeptide(L)'
;MVEKAPVETEFEIGHVLFIDLVGYSKRLIDEQRELLNKLNSVVRETEVARTAEAAGKLTRIPTGDGMALVFRTSPEAPARCALEITKALREEPELQVRMGIHSGPVSDVTDVNERANVAGAGINMAQRVMDLGEAGHILLSRHVAEDLEHYARWQPFLHDLGLVEVKHGVRLGIVNLYSGEVGNPRVPKKLPSALNESARPRTRRKLSATIVIIALFAAALFALLFTRAKHHNSTVGPAAAVSDKSIAVLPFVDLSQAHDQEYFCDGISEEILDALAKVEGLRVVARTSSFSFKGKNADVGEIAQKLNVRNVLEGSLRREGNRIRITAQLVNARDGFHIWSDTFERELQGVFAVQDEITRSIVDALKIKLAVTPPPRARQNTEAYDLYLQGLYLSNKSDEENLRKSLNLFQRALDKDPTLSRAWVGIAKAWYWLADAYLKPLQAYQAVESAATKALELNEKDADAHAYLSDAKRVLHWDWKIAERELQRAIEIDPNSATAHLIFAHHRVCSGDLAGGQMELDEAERLDPLSPIISDHQAILFLYSDRLDDAVAAAKRTLTLDPNYNYLEPTLARIYREQGELEDALASTRDE
;
A
#
# COMPACT_ATOMS: atom_id res chain seq x y z
N MET A 1 9.54 29.11 36.58
CA MET A 1 9.25 28.72 35.18
C MET A 1 8.13 27.71 35.25
N VAL A 2 6.95 28.07 34.73
CA VAL A 2 5.78 27.19 34.71
C VAL A 2 6.06 26.12 33.65
N GLU A 3 6.08 24.86 34.10
CA GLU A 3 6.09 23.66 33.26
C GLU A 3 4.89 23.73 32.30
N LYS A 4 5.17 23.83 31.00
CA LYS A 4 4.14 23.77 29.97
C LYS A 4 3.78 22.29 29.82
N ALA A 5 2.59 21.91 30.26
CA ALA A 5 2.05 20.56 30.09
C ALA A 5 2.15 20.13 28.61
N PRO A 6 2.36 18.84 28.32
CA PRO A 6 2.31 18.34 26.95
C PRO A 6 0.95 18.67 26.34
N VAL A 7 0.96 19.27 25.15
CA VAL A 7 -0.26 19.54 24.38
C VAL A 7 -0.78 18.18 23.90
N GLU A 8 -1.75 17.62 24.62
CA GLU A 8 -2.60 16.56 24.07
C GLU A 8 -3.16 17.06 22.73
N THR A 9 -2.83 16.37 21.65
CA THR A 9 -3.36 16.71 20.33
C THR A 9 -4.80 16.20 20.29
N GLU A 10 -5.75 17.04 20.68
CA GLU A 10 -7.18 16.71 20.64
C GLU A 10 -7.64 16.52 19.19
N PHE A 11 -8.15 15.34 18.87
CA PHE A 11 -8.83 15.08 17.60
C PHE A 11 -10.23 15.69 17.64
N GLU A 12 -10.56 16.53 16.67
CA GLU A 12 -11.88 17.15 16.54
C GLU A 12 -12.46 16.92 15.15
N ILE A 13 -13.80 16.90 15.03
CA ILE A 13 -14.47 16.92 13.73
C ILE A 13 -14.40 18.34 13.17
N GLY A 14 -13.66 18.50 12.07
CA GLY A 14 -13.60 19.74 11.32
C GLY A 14 -14.58 19.71 10.16
N HIS A 15 -15.32 20.81 9.98
CA HIS A 15 -16.19 21.02 8.82
C HIS A 15 -15.43 21.87 7.81
N VAL A 16 -14.99 21.26 6.72
CA VAL A 16 -14.03 21.86 5.78
C VAL A 16 -14.74 22.37 4.53
N LEU A 17 -14.48 23.64 4.18
CA LEU A 17 -14.74 24.20 2.86
C LEU A 17 -13.40 24.40 2.14
N PHE A 18 -13.18 23.66 1.07
CA PHE A 18 -12.02 23.83 0.18
C PHE A 18 -12.43 24.69 -1.02
N ILE A 19 -11.61 25.68 -1.36
CA ILE A 19 -11.88 26.67 -2.41
C ILE A 19 -10.64 26.79 -3.29
N ASP A 20 -10.83 26.73 -4.60
CA ASP A 20 -9.75 26.86 -5.59
C ASP A 20 -10.15 27.75 -6.78
N LEU A 21 -9.19 28.53 -7.28
CA LEU A 21 -9.36 29.40 -8.44
C LEU A 21 -9.22 28.63 -9.75
N VAL A 22 -10.28 28.62 -10.55
CA VAL A 22 -10.29 27.93 -11.84
C VAL A 22 -9.45 28.69 -12.86
N GLY A 23 -8.44 28.00 -13.40
CA GLY A 23 -7.55 28.56 -14.43
C GLY A 23 -6.45 29.47 -13.89
N TYR A 24 -6.22 29.47 -12.56
CA TYR A 24 -5.20 30.28 -11.89
C TYR A 24 -3.80 30.16 -12.51
N SER A 25 -3.31 28.94 -12.72
CA SER A 25 -1.94 28.70 -13.25
C SER A 25 -1.74 29.17 -14.70
N LYS A 26 -2.80 29.54 -15.42
CA LYS A 26 -2.73 30.07 -16.80
C LYS A 26 -2.61 31.60 -16.86
N ARG A 27 -2.68 32.27 -15.72
CA ARG A 27 -2.63 33.74 -15.57
C ARG A 27 -1.19 34.22 -15.35
N LEU A 28 -0.97 35.52 -15.60
CA LEU A 28 0.31 36.16 -15.26
C LEU A 28 0.49 36.25 -13.73
N ILE A 29 1.73 36.34 -13.26
CA ILE A 29 2.05 36.37 -11.81
C ILE A 29 1.35 37.52 -11.08
N ASP A 30 1.27 38.70 -11.70
CA ASP A 30 0.60 39.85 -11.09
C ASP A 30 -0.92 39.65 -11.01
N GLU A 31 -1.53 39.06 -12.04
CA GLU A 31 -2.95 38.70 -12.08
C GLU A 31 -3.28 37.62 -11.03
N GLN A 32 -2.40 36.62 -10.88
CA GLN A 32 -2.51 35.57 -9.86
C GLN A 32 -2.57 36.18 -8.45
N ARG A 33 -1.65 37.11 -8.15
CA ARG A 33 -1.63 37.80 -6.85
C ARG A 33 -2.89 38.63 -6.62
N GLU A 34 -3.39 39.32 -7.63
CA GLU A 34 -4.62 40.12 -7.53
C GLU A 34 -5.85 39.23 -7.26
N LEU A 35 -6.00 38.12 -7.98
CA LEU A 35 -7.12 37.19 -7.81
C LEU A 35 -7.12 36.56 -6.41
N LEU A 36 -5.96 36.15 -5.89
CA LEU A 36 -5.87 35.64 -4.52
C LEU A 36 -6.21 36.70 -3.48
N ASN A 37 -5.77 37.95 -3.67
CA ASN A 37 -6.12 39.04 -2.75
C ASN A 37 -7.62 39.32 -2.75
N LYS A 38 -8.26 39.34 -3.93
CA LYS A 38 -9.72 39.48 -4.07
C LYS A 38 -10.45 38.34 -3.38
N LEU A 39 -10.06 37.09 -3.63
CA LEU A 39 -10.66 35.91 -2.98
C LEU A 39 -10.53 35.98 -1.46
N ASN A 40 -9.36 36.38 -0.94
CA ASN A 40 -9.16 36.58 0.50
C ASN A 40 -10.08 37.66 1.08
N SER A 41 -10.33 38.77 0.37
CA SER A 41 -11.27 39.81 0.80
C SER A 41 -12.70 39.27 0.88
N VAL A 42 -13.16 38.62 -0.19
CA VAL A 42 -14.50 38.03 -0.27
C VAL A 42 -14.73 37.05 0.88
N VAL A 43 -13.79 36.15 1.13
CA VAL A 43 -13.91 35.16 2.23
C VAL A 43 -13.95 35.85 3.59
N ARG A 44 -13.15 36.89 3.82
CA ARG A 44 -13.12 37.65 5.08
C ARG A 44 -14.38 38.46 5.32
N GLU A 45 -15.11 38.83 4.28
CA GLU A 45 -16.34 39.63 4.38
C GLU A 45 -17.59 38.78 4.66
N THR A 46 -17.52 37.46 4.45
CA THR A 46 -18.62 36.54 4.80
C THR A 46 -18.98 36.62 6.29
N GLU A 47 -20.28 36.60 6.59
CA GLU A 47 -20.78 36.64 7.97
C GLU A 47 -20.36 35.38 8.73
N VAL A 48 -20.41 34.22 8.07
CA VAL A 48 -20.04 32.93 8.67
C VAL A 48 -18.56 32.88 9.03
N ALA A 49 -17.65 33.35 8.16
CA ALA A 49 -16.23 33.32 8.48
C ALA A 49 -15.87 34.33 9.58
N ARG A 50 -16.45 35.54 9.56
CA ARG A 50 -16.23 36.54 10.63
C ARG A 50 -16.72 36.04 11.98
N THR A 51 -17.90 35.42 12.02
CA THR A 51 -18.48 34.90 13.26
C THR A 51 -17.64 33.74 13.82
N ALA A 52 -17.23 32.81 12.95
CA ALA A 52 -16.41 31.68 13.38
C ALA A 52 -14.99 32.11 13.80
N GLU A 53 -14.39 33.08 13.12
CA GLU A 53 -13.10 33.66 13.51
C GLU A 53 -13.16 34.40 14.84
N ALA A 54 -14.18 35.25 15.04
CA ALA A 54 -14.38 35.95 16.31
C ALA A 54 -14.58 34.99 17.49
N ALA A 55 -15.10 33.79 17.23
CA ALA A 55 -15.26 32.73 18.22
C ALA A 55 -14.00 31.84 18.39
N GLY A 56 -12.93 32.07 17.63
CA GLY A 56 -11.74 31.20 17.64
C GLY A 56 -11.97 29.80 17.04
N LYS A 57 -13.03 29.64 16.23
CA LYS A 57 -13.51 28.36 15.68
C LYS A 57 -13.33 28.24 14.16
N LEU A 58 -12.42 29.01 13.59
CA LEU A 58 -12.07 28.97 12.18
C LEU A 58 -10.54 28.95 12.02
N THR A 59 -10.02 27.93 11.35
CA THR A 59 -8.64 27.93 10.84
C THR A 59 -8.66 28.13 9.32
N ARG A 60 -7.78 29.00 8.80
CA ARG A 60 -7.62 29.25 7.36
C ARG A 60 -6.27 28.74 6.89
N ILE A 61 -6.26 27.94 5.84
CA ILE A 61 -5.06 27.28 5.32
C ILE A 61 -4.88 27.70 3.85
N PRO A 62 -3.77 28.36 3.48
CA PRO A 62 -3.49 28.69 2.08
C PRO A 62 -3.06 27.44 1.30
N THR A 63 -3.55 27.27 0.06
CA THR A 63 -3.30 26.06 -0.76
C THR A 63 -2.55 26.34 -2.06
N GLY A 64 -2.03 27.57 -2.23
CA GLY A 64 -1.27 28.02 -3.40
C GLY A 64 -2.15 28.82 -4.38
N ASP A 65 -3.20 28.20 -4.90
CA ASP A 65 -4.20 28.77 -5.83
C ASP A 65 -5.58 29.01 -5.19
N GLY A 66 -5.68 28.77 -3.88
CA GLY A 66 -6.90 28.97 -3.10
C GLY A 66 -6.68 28.86 -1.60
N MET A 67 -7.69 28.35 -0.89
CA MET A 67 -7.63 28.15 0.55
C MET A 67 -8.59 27.06 1.03
N ALA A 68 -8.27 26.48 2.19
CA ALA A 68 -9.20 25.67 2.97
C ALA A 68 -9.64 26.44 4.22
N LEU A 69 -10.94 26.37 4.53
CA LEU A 69 -11.58 26.94 5.71
C LEU A 69 -12.08 25.80 6.58
N VAL A 70 -11.51 25.65 7.78
CA VAL A 70 -11.86 24.58 8.72
C VAL A 70 -12.70 25.19 9.85
N PHE A 71 -14.00 24.87 9.86
CA PHE A 71 -14.95 25.34 10.85
C PHE A 71 -15.12 24.32 11.98
N ARG A 72 -15.07 24.79 13.23
CA ARG A 72 -15.36 24.03 14.47
C ARG A 72 -16.70 24.42 15.10
N THR A 73 -17.63 24.87 14.27
CA THR A 73 -18.92 25.42 14.73
C THR A 73 -20.07 24.46 14.47
N SER A 74 -20.40 24.23 13.20
CA SER A 74 -21.50 23.36 12.78
C SER A 74 -21.26 22.82 11.37
N PRO A 75 -21.85 21.68 11.00
CA PRO A 75 -21.79 21.14 9.64
C PRO A 75 -22.44 22.06 8.60
N GLU A 76 -23.32 22.97 9.02
CA GLU A 76 -23.91 23.98 8.13
C GLU A 76 -22.94 25.10 7.74
N ALA A 77 -21.89 25.36 8.53
CA ALA A 77 -21.04 26.53 8.35
C ALA A 77 -20.29 26.55 7.00
N PRO A 78 -19.63 25.46 6.55
CA PRO A 78 -19.05 25.40 5.21
C PRO A 78 -20.05 25.70 4.09
N ALA A 79 -21.25 25.13 4.17
CA ALA A 79 -22.26 25.29 3.13
C ALA A 79 -22.77 26.74 3.08
N ARG A 80 -23.04 27.37 4.24
CA ARG A 80 -23.44 28.79 4.27
C ARG A 80 -22.34 29.71 3.75
N CYS A 81 -21.10 29.46 4.18
CA CYS A 81 -19.95 30.24 3.71
C CYS A 81 -19.79 30.13 2.18
N ALA A 82 -19.94 28.93 1.61
CA ALA A 82 -19.88 28.72 0.16
C ALA A 82 -20.99 29.48 -0.60
N LEU A 83 -22.21 29.54 -0.04
CA LEU A 83 -23.30 30.32 -0.63
C LEU A 83 -23.03 31.84 -0.56
N GLU A 84 -22.50 32.34 0.55
CA GLU A 84 -22.12 33.75 0.72
C GLU A 84 -21.00 34.17 -0.24
N ILE A 85 -19.96 33.34 -0.36
CA ILE A 85 -18.87 33.53 -1.34
C ILE A 85 -19.48 33.59 -2.74
N THR A 86 -20.25 32.59 -3.15
CA THR A 86 -20.83 32.54 -4.51
C THR A 86 -21.74 33.73 -4.80
N LYS A 87 -22.44 34.26 -3.80
CA LYS A 87 -23.26 35.46 -3.94
C LYS A 87 -22.40 36.70 -4.16
N ALA A 88 -21.33 36.88 -3.38
CA ALA A 88 -20.39 37.99 -3.54
C ALA A 88 -19.67 37.94 -4.91
N LEU A 89 -19.32 36.75 -5.39
CA LEU A 89 -18.64 36.57 -6.68
C LEU A 89 -19.50 36.89 -7.91
N ARG A 90 -20.81 37.14 -7.77
CA ARG A 90 -21.64 37.57 -8.90
C ARG A 90 -21.23 38.94 -9.45
N GLU A 91 -20.70 39.80 -8.59
CA GLU A 91 -20.22 41.13 -8.96
C GLU A 91 -18.80 41.09 -9.55
N GLU A 92 -18.13 39.93 -9.47
CA GLU A 92 -16.73 39.72 -9.84
C GLU A 92 -16.58 38.54 -10.84
N PRO A 93 -17.03 38.68 -12.10
CA PRO A 93 -17.08 37.58 -13.07
C PRO A 93 -15.71 37.01 -13.45
N GLU A 94 -14.63 37.74 -13.16
CA GLU A 94 -13.25 37.32 -13.38
C GLU A 94 -12.76 36.30 -12.34
N LEU A 95 -13.41 36.24 -11.17
CA LEU A 95 -13.03 35.39 -10.04
C LEU A 95 -13.85 34.10 -10.04
N GLN A 96 -13.45 33.14 -10.88
CA GLN A 96 -14.10 31.84 -10.96
C GLN A 96 -13.52 30.85 -9.95
N VAL A 97 -14.35 30.39 -9.01
CA VAL A 97 -13.97 29.39 -8.02
C VAL A 97 -14.66 28.05 -8.26
N ARG A 98 -14.05 26.98 -7.75
CA ARG A 98 -14.69 25.68 -7.51
C ARG A 98 -14.57 25.35 -6.03
N MET A 99 -15.59 24.73 -5.46
CA MET A 99 -15.66 24.47 -4.02
C MET A 99 -16.02 23.02 -3.70
N GLY A 100 -15.43 22.49 -2.64
CA GLY A 100 -15.71 21.16 -2.11
C GLY A 100 -15.87 21.18 -0.61
N ILE A 101 -16.86 20.45 -0.11
CA ILE A 101 -17.22 20.42 1.31
C ILE A 101 -17.21 18.98 1.82
N HIS A 102 -16.54 18.80 2.96
CA HIS A 102 -16.56 17.55 3.72
C HIS A 102 -16.42 17.84 5.23
N SER A 103 -16.97 16.95 6.05
CA SER A 103 -16.83 16.96 7.51
C SER A 103 -16.13 15.69 7.92
N GLY A 104 -15.06 15.80 8.70
CA GLY A 104 -14.27 14.64 9.10
C GLY A 104 -13.21 14.98 10.14
N PRO A 105 -12.45 13.99 10.60
CA PRO A 105 -11.43 14.20 11.62
C PRO A 105 -10.34 15.14 11.10
N VAL A 106 -10.02 16.12 11.92
CA VAL A 106 -8.92 17.06 11.72
C VAL A 106 -8.12 17.20 13.02
N SER A 107 -6.85 17.57 12.89
CA SER A 107 -5.94 17.78 14.01
C SER A 107 -5.18 19.09 13.80
N ASP A 108 -5.07 19.89 14.86
CA ASP A 108 -4.24 21.08 14.85
C ASP A 108 -2.77 20.67 14.77
N VAL A 109 -2.08 21.22 13.76
CA VAL A 109 -0.66 21.04 13.56
C VAL A 109 0.00 22.40 13.43
N THR A 110 1.26 22.50 13.84
CA THR A 110 2.04 23.71 13.60
C THR A 110 2.82 23.53 12.30
N ASP A 111 2.72 24.48 11.37
CA ASP A 111 3.51 24.41 10.14
C ASP A 111 4.99 24.71 10.38
N VAL A 112 5.82 24.54 9.34
CA VAL A 112 7.28 24.80 9.40
C VAL A 112 7.65 26.25 9.73
N ASN A 113 6.68 27.18 9.69
CA ASN A 113 6.83 28.59 10.02
C ASN A 113 6.20 28.94 11.38
N GLU A 114 5.93 27.94 12.22
CA GLU A 114 5.31 28.08 13.54
C GLU A 114 3.87 28.64 13.53
N ARG A 115 3.16 28.52 12.39
CA ARG A 115 1.77 28.98 12.28
C ARG A 115 0.80 27.85 12.57
N ALA A 116 -0.33 28.19 13.19
CA ALA A 116 -1.44 27.27 13.37
C ALA A 116 -1.95 26.79 12.01
N ASN A 117 -1.97 25.49 11.82
CA ASN A 117 -2.38 24.80 10.61
C ASN A 117 -3.22 23.57 11.02
N VAL A 118 -3.81 22.88 10.05
CA VAL A 118 -4.63 21.70 10.31
C VAL A 118 -4.26 20.61 9.32
N ALA A 119 -4.18 19.37 9.79
CA ALA A 119 -4.00 18.18 8.97
C ALA A 119 -5.10 17.15 9.30
N GLY A 120 -5.43 16.29 8.34
CA GLY A 120 -6.35 15.18 8.59
C GLY A 120 -7.16 14.75 7.38
N ALA A 121 -7.82 13.60 7.50
CA ALA A 121 -8.65 13.02 6.44
C ALA A 121 -9.78 13.98 6.01
N GLY A 122 -10.28 14.81 6.93
CA GLY A 122 -11.30 15.83 6.65
C GLY A 122 -10.91 16.79 5.52
N ILE A 123 -9.66 17.26 5.53
CA ILE A 123 -9.12 18.22 4.55
C ILE A 123 -8.90 17.54 3.20
N ASN A 124 -8.25 16.37 3.22
CA ASN A 124 -7.95 15.60 2.02
C ASN A 124 -9.23 15.23 1.26
N MET A 125 -10.29 14.89 1.98
CA MET A 125 -11.56 14.53 1.36
C MET A 125 -12.29 15.75 0.78
N ALA A 126 -12.30 16.90 1.47
CA ALA A 126 -12.89 18.13 0.93
C ALA A 126 -12.21 18.56 -0.38
N GLN A 127 -10.88 18.41 -0.47
CA GLN A 127 -10.12 18.65 -1.69
C GLN A 127 -10.54 17.70 -2.82
N ARG A 128 -10.70 16.39 -2.53
CA ARG A 128 -11.14 15.40 -3.54
C ARG A 128 -12.54 15.69 -4.06
N VAL A 129 -13.46 16.10 -3.16
CA VAL A 129 -14.81 16.53 -3.53
C VAL A 129 -14.75 17.77 -4.43
N MET A 130 -13.93 18.77 -4.10
CA MET A 130 -13.72 19.97 -4.91
C MET A 130 -13.18 19.64 -6.30
N ASP A 131 -12.26 18.67 -6.39
CA ASP A 131 -11.56 18.35 -7.63
C ASP A 131 -12.46 17.79 -8.73
N LEU A 132 -13.61 17.25 -8.37
CA LEU A 132 -14.66 16.82 -9.29
C LEU A 132 -15.38 18.00 -9.94
N GLY A 133 -15.39 19.16 -9.27
CA GLY A 133 -16.08 20.36 -9.70
C GLY A 133 -15.33 21.13 -10.78
N GLU A 134 -16.11 21.86 -11.57
CA GLU A 134 -15.64 22.93 -12.47
C GLU A 134 -16.06 24.30 -11.91
N ALA A 135 -15.77 25.39 -12.62
CA ALA A 135 -16.16 26.74 -12.22
C ALA A 135 -17.63 26.85 -11.79
N GLY A 136 -17.83 27.45 -10.62
CA GLY A 136 -19.13 27.68 -9.98
C GLY A 136 -19.73 26.48 -9.24
N HIS A 137 -19.11 25.29 -9.27
CA HIS A 137 -19.64 24.15 -8.52
C HIS A 137 -19.37 24.27 -7.01
N ILE A 138 -20.36 23.86 -6.23
CA ILE A 138 -20.25 23.62 -4.80
C ILE A 138 -20.60 22.15 -4.57
N LEU A 139 -19.59 21.31 -4.44
CA LEU A 139 -19.78 19.87 -4.28
C LEU A 139 -19.65 19.47 -2.81
N LEU A 140 -20.49 18.54 -2.38
CA LEU A 140 -20.51 17.99 -1.04
C LEU A 140 -20.25 16.48 -1.13
N SER A 141 -19.48 15.96 -0.18
CA SER A 141 -19.54 14.53 0.10
C SER A 141 -20.95 14.15 0.58
N ARG A 142 -21.40 12.94 0.25
CA ARG A 142 -22.68 12.39 0.72
C ARG A 142 -22.84 12.45 2.23
N HIS A 143 -21.76 12.20 2.98
CA HIS A 143 -21.77 12.30 4.44
C HIS A 143 -22.27 13.67 4.94
N VAL A 144 -21.77 14.77 4.36
CA VAL A 144 -22.23 16.12 4.73
C VAL A 144 -23.64 16.38 4.22
N ALA A 145 -23.99 15.89 3.03
CA ALA A 145 -25.33 16.06 2.50
C ALA A 145 -26.38 15.36 3.39
N GLU A 146 -26.06 14.18 3.95
CA GLU A 146 -26.90 13.45 4.91
C GLU A 146 -27.07 14.23 6.22
N ASP A 147 -26.05 14.94 6.70
CA ASP A 147 -26.21 15.85 7.85
C ASP A 147 -27.11 17.05 7.51
N LEU A 148 -26.98 17.60 6.30
CA LEU A 148 -27.72 18.80 5.89
C LEU A 148 -29.17 18.53 5.50
N GLU A 149 -29.49 17.36 4.92
CA GLU A 149 -30.85 17.02 4.48
C GLU A 149 -31.85 16.96 5.64
N HIS A 150 -31.37 16.77 6.88
CA HIS A 150 -32.18 16.82 8.08
C HIS A 150 -32.70 18.23 8.42
N TYR A 151 -32.18 19.29 7.79
CA TYR A 151 -32.70 20.64 7.92
C TYR A 151 -33.51 21.01 6.68
N ALA A 152 -34.79 21.34 6.86
CA ALA A 152 -35.71 21.68 5.78
C ALA A 152 -35.22 22.80 4.85
N ARG A 153 -34.36 23.71 5.35
CA ARG A 153 -33.76 24.78 4.54
C ARG A 153 -32.77 24.30 3.49
N TRP A 154 -32.12 23.14 3.68
CA TRP A 154 -31.08 22.65 2.77
C TRP A 154 -31.61 21.72 1.69
N GLN A 155 -32.69 20.97 1.99
CA GLN A 155 -33.28 20.00 1.06
C GLN A 155 -33.51 20.54 -0.37
N PRO A 156 -34.01 21.77 -0.60
CA PRO A 156 -34.22 22.29 -1.96
C PRO A 156 -32.93 22.54 -2.75
N PHE A 157 -31.79 22.59 -2.09
CA PHE A 157 -30.50 22.92 -2.68
C PHE A 157 -29.59 21.71 -2.90
N LEU A 158 -29.92 20.54 -2.35
CA LEU A 158 -29.11 19.33 -2.42
C LEU A 158 -29.55 18.46 -3.60
N HIS A 159 -28.69 18.31 -4.60
CA HIS A 159 -28.95 17.54 -5.81
C HIS A 159 -27.98 16.38 -5.92
N ASP A 160 -28.47 15.15 -5.71
CA ASP A 160 -27.63 13.94 -5.71
C ASP A 160 -27.04 13.68 -7.11
N LEU A 161 -25.72 13.49 -7.17
CA LEU A 161 -24.96 13.13 -8.36
C LEU A 161 -24.46 11.68 -8.30
N GLY A 162 -24.83 10.90 -7.29
CA GLY A 162 -24.53 9.48 -7.20
C GLY A 162 -23.10 9.16 -6.77
N LEU A 163 -22.72 7.88 -6.94
CA LEU A 163 -21.40 7.36 -6.55
C LEU A 163 -20.38 7.59 -7.66
N VAL A 164 -19.23 8.12 -7.28
CA VAL A 164 -18.15 8.51 -8.16
C VAL A 164 -16.86 7.91 -7.63
N GLU A 165 -16.12 7.24 -8.50
CA GLU A 165 -14.78 6.83 -8.17
C GLU A 165 -13.84 8.03 -8.35
N VAL A 166 -13.24 8.50 -7.26
CA VAL A 166 -12.23 9.57 -7.31
C VAL A 166 -10.83 8.97 -7.47
N LYS A 167 -9.81 9.82 -7.63
CA LYS A 167 -8.40 9.39 -7.65
C LYS A 167 -8.12 8.43 -6.47
N HIS A 168 -7.36 7.37 -6.76
CA HIS A 168 -7.01 6.29 -5.83
C HIS A 168 -8.17 5.34 -5.45
N GLY A 169 -9.19 5.19 -6.30
CA GLY A 169 -10.19 4.10 -6.21
C GLY A 169 -11.27 4.26 -5.13
N VAL A 170 -11.29 5.39 -4.41
CA VAL A 170 -12.31 5.67 -3.40
C VAL A 170 -13.64 5.99 -4.06
N ARG A 171 -14.70 5.26 -3.72
CA ARG A 171 -16.08 5.57 -4.15
C ARG A 171 -16.71 6.59 -3.20
N LEU A 172 -16.94 7.79 -3.69
CA LEU A 172 -17.58 8.88 -2.96
C LEU A 172 -18.96 9.16 -3.54
N GLY A 173 -19.96 9.20 -2.67
CA GLY A 173 -21.24 9.81 -3.03
C GLY A 173 -21.05 11.32 -3.12
N ILE A 174 -21.50 11.93 -4.22
CA ILE A 174 -21.35 13.36 -4.47
C ILE A 174 -22.72 13.99 -4.59
N VAL A 175 -22.89 15.13 -3.93
CA VAL A 175 -24.09 15.95 -4.00
C VAL A 175 -23.70 17.35 -4.45
N ASN A 176 -24.43 17.90 -5.42
CA ASN A 176 -24.25 19.27 -5.87
C ASN A 176 -25.15 20.20 -5.08
N LEU A 177 -24.56 21.25 -4.49
CA LEU A 177 -25.30 22.29 -3.77
C LEU A 177 -25.50 23.51 -4.67
N TYR A 178 -26.73 23.75 -5.11
CA TYR A 178 -27.07 24.94 -5.89
C TYR A 178 -28.53 25.36 -5.71
N SER A 179 -28.81 26.60 -6.07
CA SER A 179 -30.15 27.18 -6.18
C SER A 179 -30.33 27.84 -7.55
N GLY A 180 -31.51 28.43 -7.80
CA GLY A 180 -31.74 29.24 -9.00
C GLY A 180 -30.82 30.47 -9.11
N GLU A 181 -30.15 30.87 -8.02
CA GLU A 181 -29.32 32.07 -8.01
C GLU A 181 -27.83 31.83 -7.73
N VAL A 182 -27.46 30.77 -7.00
CA VAL A 182 -26.06 30.46 -6.63
C VAL A 182 -25.72 29.01 -6.93
N GLY A 183 -24.46 28.75 -7.29
CA GLY A 183 -23.96 27.42 -7.64
C GLY A 183 -24.16 27.08 -9.12
N ASN A 184 -23.44 26.08 -9.61
CA ASN A 184 -23.52 25.60 -10.98
C ASN A 184 -24.44 24.36 -11.05
N PRO A 185 -25.60 24.42 -11.73
CA PRO A 185 -26.54 23.32 -11.81
C PRO A 185 -26.12 22.22 -12.80
N ARG A 186 -25.07 22.44 -13.60
CA ARG A 186 -24.61 21.44 -14.58
C ARG A 186 -23.99 20.26 -13.86
N VAL A 187 -24.10 19.08 -14.46
CA VAL A 187 -23.35 17.91 -13.98
C VAL A 187 -21.88 18.09 -14.37
N PRO A 188 -20.92 18.03 -13.42
CA PRO A 188 -19.50 18.14 -13.74
C PRO A 188 -19.05 17.15 -14.82
N LYS A 189 -18.29 17.59 -15.82
CA LYS A 189 -17.81 16.72 -16.92
C LYS A 189 -16.93 15.55 -16.47
N LYS A 190 -16.33 15.67 -15.28
CA LYS A 190 -15.47 14.64 -14.68
C LYS A 190 -16.28 13.45 -14.13
N LEU A 191 -17.60 13.53 -14.14
CA LEU A 191 -18.48 12.44 -13.71
C LEU A 191 -18.80 11.50 -14.87
N PRO A 192 -18.68 10.17 -14.70
CA PRO A 192 -19.03 9.21 -15.73
C PRO A 192 -20.52 9.33 -16.10
N SER A 193 -20.83 9.29 -17.39
CA SER A 193 -22.15 9.51 -17.99
C SER A 193 -23.20 8.42 -17.69
N ALA A 194 -22.98 7.56 -16.69
CA ALA A 194 -23.80 6.40 -16.37
C ALA A 194 -24.91 6.66 -15.31
N LEU A 195 -25.29 7.92 -15.07
CA LEU A 195 -26.27 8.28 -14.02
C LEU A 195 -27.70 8.52 -14.54
N ASN A 196 -28.00 8.17 -15.80
CA ASN A 196 -29.31 8.44 -16.41
C ASN A 196 -30.27 7.25 -16.53
N GLU A 197 -29.98 6.10 -15.91
CA GLU A 197 -30.89 4.94 -15.93
C GLU A 197 -31.30 4.47 -14.54
N SER A 198 -32.10 5.25 -13.81
CA SER A 198 -32.99 4.66 -12.79
C SER A 198 -34.15 5.56 -12.36
N ALA A 199 -34.92 6.11 -13.30
CA ALA A 199 -36.21 6.72 -12.94
C ALA A 199 -37.22 6.73 -14.09
N ARG A 200 -37.86 5.59 -14.39
CA ARG A 200 -39.20 5.57 -15.01
C ARG A 200 -40.09 4.45 -14.44
N PRO A 201 -41.39 4.73 -14.18
CA PRO A 201 -42.27 3.85 -13.44
C PRO A 201 -42.83 2.72 -14.31
N ARG A 202 -42.89 1.50 -13.74
CA ARG A 202 -43.46 0.30 -14.38
C ARG A 202 -44.98 0.43 -14.51
N THR A 203 -45.49 0.54 -15.72
CA THR A 203 -46.91 0.26 -16.05
C THR A 203 -47.04 -1.17 -16.58
N ARG A 204 -47.89 -1.97 -15.92
CA ARG A 204 -48.18 -3.37 -16.27
C ARG A 204 -48.91 -3.46 -17.61
N ARG A 205 -48.35 -4.19 -18.58
CA ARG A 205 -49.11 -4.82 -19.67
C ARG A 205 -48.93 -6.33 -19.61
N LYS A 206 -50.06 -7.05 -19.63
CA LYS A 206 -50.14 -8.52 -19.58
C LYS A 206 -49.58 -9.10 -20.89
N LEU A 207 -48.56 -9.96 -20.81
CA LEU A 207 -48.08 -10.74 -21.96
C LEU A 207 -48.77 -12.11 -22.02
N SER A 208 -49.15 -12.49 -23.23
CA SER A 208 -49.90 -13.70 -23.60
C SER A 208 -49.09 -14.99 -23.41
N ALA A 209 -49.82 -16.09 -23.15
CA ALA A 209 -49.32 -17.41 -22.74
C ALA A 209 -48.24 -18.04 -23.64
N THR A 210 -48.08 -17.57 -24.88
CA THR A 210 -47.07 -18.04 -25.83
C THR A 210 -45.64 -17.70 -25.41
N ILE A 211 -45.42 -16.58 -24.70
CA ILE A 211 -44.08 -16.16 -24.24
C ILE A 211 -43.63 -16.97 -23.02
N VAL A 212 -44.58 -17.44 -22.20
CA VAL A 212 -44.30 -18.31 -21.06
C VAL A 212 -43.77 -19.67 -21.52
N ILE A 213 -44.29 -20.20 -22.63
CA ILE A 213 -43.85 -21.51 -23.16
C ILE A 213 -42.43 -21.43 -23.74
N ILE A 214 -42.11 -20.34 -24.46
CA ILE A 214 -40.75 -20.10 -24.97
C ILE A 214 -39.77 -19.87 -23.82
N ALA A 215 -40.18 -19.13 -22.78
CA ALA A 215 -39.38 -18.93 -21.58
C ALA A 215 -39.15 -20.23 -20.80
N LEU A 216 -40.12 -21.14 -20.75
CA LEU A 216 -39.98 -22.44 -20.09
C LEU A 216 -39.06 -23.38 -20.87
N PHE A 217 -39.11 -23.38 -22.21
CA PHE A 217 -38.16 -24.13 -23.04
C PHE A 217 -36.73 -23.57 -22.95
N ALA A 218 -36.59 -22.23 -22.96
CA ALA A 218 -35.31 -21.58 -22.74
C ALA A 218 -34.76 -21.85 -21.33
N ALA A 219 -35.62 -21.86 -20.30
CA ALA A 219 -35.24 -22.19 -18.92
C ALA A 219 -34.85 -23.67 -18.76
N ALA A 220 -35.51 -24.61 -19.44
CA ALA A 220 -35.16 -26.02 -19.42
C ALA A 220 -33.83 -26.30 -20.15
N LEU A 221 -33.61 -25.65 -21.31
CA LEU A 221 -32.34 -25.75 -22.04
C LEU A 221 -31.21 -25.07 -21.26
N PHE A 222 -31.49 -23.93 -20.63
CA PHE A 222 -30.56 -23.24 -19.74
C PHE A 222 -30.22 -24.10 -18.52
N ALA A 223 -31.19 -24.74 -17.87
CA ALA A 223 -30.95 -25.64 -16.74
C ALA A 223 -30.12 -26.87 -17.12
N LEU A 224 -30.34 -27.45 -18.31
CA LEU A 224 -29.58 -28.61 -18.79
C LEU A 224 -28.12 -28.23 -19.11
N LEU A 225 -27.90 -27.06 -19.72
CA LEU A 225 -26.56 -26.50 -19.95
C LEU A 225 -25.89 -26.07 -18.64
N PHE A 226 -26.65 -25.51 -17.68
CA PHE A 226 -26.14 -25.15 -16.35
C PHE A 226 -25.71 -26.38 -15.55
N THR A 227 -26.41 -27.50 -15.64
CA THR A 227 -26.02 -28.74 -14.95
C THR A 227 -24.77 -29.40 -15.53
N ARG A 228 -24.45 -29.17 -16.80
CA ARG A 228 -23.18 -29.62 -17.42
C ARG A 228 -22.02 -28.63 -17.21
N ALA A 229 -22.30 -27.34 -17.10
CA ALA A 229 -21.29 -26.31 -16.82
C ALA A 229 -20.91 -26.18 -15.33
N LYS A 230 -21.69 -26.76 -14.41
CA LYS A 230 -21.43 -26.71 -12.95
C LYS A 230 -20.36 -27.69 -12.45
N HIS A 231 -19.70 -28.43 -13.33
CA HIS A 231 -18.59 -29.33 -12.97
C HIS A 231 -17.21 -28.85 -13.43
N HIS A 232 -17.08 -27.64 -14.01
CA HIS A 232 -15.77 -27.17 -14.48
C HIS A 232 -15.48 -25.66 -14.34
N ASN A 233 -16.21 -24.94 -13.50
CA ASN A 233 -15.80 -23.58 -13.12
C ASN A 233 -15.34 -23.59 -11.66
N SER A 234 -14.02 -23.59 -11.50
CA SER A 234 -13.33 -23.20 -10.29
C SER A 234 -13.95 -21.92 -9.74
N THR A 235 -14.31 -22.00 -8.47
CA THR A 235 -14.90 -20.92 -7.69
C THR A 235 -13.94 -19.74 -7.59
N VAL A 236 -14.18 -18.67 -8.34
CA VAL A 236 -13.81 -17.33 -7.87
C VAL A 236 -14.82 -16.99 -6.77
N GLY A 237 -14.43 -17.27 -5.53
CA GLY A 237 -15.19 -16.87 -4.36
C GLY A 237 -15.30 -15.35 -4.26
N PRO A 238 -16.27 -14.81 -3.49
CA PRO A 238 -16.28 -13.40 -3.14
C PRO A 238 -14.92 -13.04 -2.55
N ALA A 239 -14.35 -11.89 -2.96
CA ALA A 239 -13.06 -11.38 -2.46
C ALA A 239 -12.97 -11.65 -0.95
N ALA A 240 -12.07 -12.56 -0.56
CA ALA A 240 -11.93 -12.99 0.83
C ALA A 240 -11.79 -11.73 1.68
N ALA A 241 -12.67 -11.58 2.68
CA ALA A 241 -12.60 -10.46 3.60
C ALA A 241 -11.17 -10.37 4.14
N VAL A 242 -10.51 -9.22 3.93
CA VAL A 242 -9.13 -8.99 4.39
C VAL A 242 -9.09 -9.30 5.88
N SER A 243 -8.30 -10.30 6.26
CA SER A 243 -8.19 -10.72 7.66
C SER A 243 -7.78 -9.51 8.51
N ASP A 244 -8.52 -9.25 9.58
CA ASP A 244 -8.21 -8.16 10.53
C ASP A 244 -6.80 -8.34 11.15
N LYS A 245 -6.26 -9.57 11.13
CA LYS A 245 -4.91 -9.92 11.59
C LYS A 245 -3.93 -9.98 10.42
N SER A 246 -3.77 -8.85 9.74
CA SER A 246 -2.77 -8.74 8.68
C SER A 246 -2.05 -7.39 8.70
N ILE A 247 -0.76 -7.40 8.39
CA ILE A 247 0.12 -6.24 8.51
C ILE A 247 1.12 -6.18 7.36
N ALA A 248 1.41 -4.97 6.89
CA ALA A 248 2.60 -4.66 6.08
C ALA A 248 3.55 -3.78 6.89
N VAL A 249 4.85 -4.00 6.77
CA VAL A 249 5.88 -3.19 7.42
C VAL A 249 6.62 -2.39 6.35
N LEU A 250 6.36 -1.09 6.30
CA LEU A 250 6.97 -0.20 5.32
C LEU A 250 8.42 0.13 5.71
N PRO A 251 9.29 0.44 4.73
CA PRO A 251 10.63 0.91 5.01
C PRO A 251 10.56 2.21 5.82
N PHE A 252 11.25 2.23 6.95
CA PHE A 252 11.34 3.43 7.79
C PHE A 252 12.07 4.54 7.04
N VAL A 253 11.71 5.78 7.36
CA VAL A 253 12.29 6.96 6.71
C VAL A 253 13.44 7.52 7.53
N ASP A 254 14.57 7.81 6.87
CA ASP A 254 15.69 8.51 7.51
C ASP A 254 15.42 10.02 7.61
N LEU A 255 15.23 10.49 8.84
CA LEU A 255 15.07 11.89 9.22
C LEU A 255 16.33 12.45 9.92
N SER A 256 17.47 11.79 9.78
CA SER A 256 18.78 12.26 10.22
C SER A 256 19.29 13.37 9.29
N GLN A 257 20.05 14.33 9.82
CA GLN A 257 20.57 15.46 9.05
C GLN A 257 21.51 15.02 7.90
N ALA A 258 22.23 13.92 8.09
CA ALA A 258 23.19 13.40 7.11
C ALA A 258 22.54 12.55 6.00
N HIS A 259 21.30 12.10 6.18
CA HIS A 259 20.57 11.21 5.26
C HIS A 259 21.38 9.97 4.82
N ASP A 260 22.21 9.43 5.73
CA ASP A 260 23.15 8.32 5.48
C ASP A 260 22.77 7.02 6.23
N GLN A 261 21.57 6.97 6.83
CA GLN A 261 21.11 5.84 7.64
C GLN A 261 20.07 4.99 6.91
N GLU A 262 20.00 5.04 5.58
CA GLU A 262 19.03 4.27 4.79
C GLU A 262 19.17 2.76 5.02
N TYR A 263 20.40 2.23 5.03
CA TYR A 263 20.66 0.81 5.31
C TYR A 263 20.11 0.38 6.68
N PHE A 264 20.16 1.31 7.64
CA PHE A 264 19.76 1.07 9.01
C PHE A 264 18.24 1.10 9.16
N CYS A 265 17.58 2.05 8.49
CA CYS A 265 16.13 2.13 8.42
C CYS A 265 15.53 0.89 7.76
N ASP A 266 16.08 0.50 6.60
CA ASP A 266 15.66 -0.68 5.86
C ASP A 266 15.90 -1.95 6.68
N GLY A 267 17.09 -2.07 7.27
CA GLY A 267 17.48 -3.21 8.08
C GLY A 267 16.57 -3.41 9.29
N ILE A 268 16.26 -2.35 10.05
CA ILE A 268 15.34 -2.45 11.20
C ILE A 268 13.92 -2.80 10.74
N SER A 269 13.45 -2.23 9.63
CA SER A 269 12.11 -2.48 9.13
C SER A 269 11.93 -3.93 8.68
N GLU A 270 12.92 -4.48 7.97
CA GLU A 270 12.99 -5.89 7.56
C GLU A 270 13.07 -6.81 8.78
N GLU A 271 13.86 -6.45 9.77
CA GLU A 271 14.00 -7.19 11.02
C GLU A 271 12.68 -7.22 11.84
N ILE A 272 11.92 -6.14 11.88
CA ILE A 272 10.59 -6.11 12.50
C ILE A 272 9.60 -6.98 11.70
N LEU A 273 9.64 -6.88 10.36
CA LEU A 273 8.83 -7.70 9.46
C LEU A 273 9.04 -9.19 9.72
N ASP A 274 10.29 -9.65 9.76
CA ASP A 274 10.66 -11.05 9.99
C ASP A 274 10.25 -11.54 11.39
N ALA A 275 10.34 -10.66 12.40
CA ALA A 275 9.91 -11.00 13.75
C ALA A 275 8.38 -11.16 13.83
N LEU A 276 7.61 -10.31 13.12
CA LEU A 276 6.16 -10.39 13.06
C LEU A 276 5.68 -11.58 12.22
N ALA A 277 6.41 -11.97 11.16
CA ALA A 277 6.03 -13.09 10.29
C ALA A 277 5.91 -14.42 11.05
N LYS A 278 6.72 -14.57 12.11
CA LYS A 278 6.74 -15.74 13.02
C LYS A 278 5.62 -15.75 14.06
N VAL A 279 4.77 -14.71 14.10
CA VAL A 279 3.65 -14.64 15.06
C VAL A 279 2.49 -15.46 14.52
N GLU A 280 2.13 -16.52 15.24
CA GLU A 280 1.03 -17.41 14.85
C GLU A 280 -0.29 -16.64 14.67
N GLY A 281 -0.92 -16.82 13.51
CA GLY A 281 -2.20 -16.18 13.18
C GLY A 281 -2.10 -14.70 12.82
N LEU A 282 -0.89 -14.13 12.72
CA LEU A 282 -0.65 -12.86 12.06
C LEU A 282 -0.14 -13.11 10.63
N ARG A 283 -0.81 -12.52 9.65
CA ARG A 283 -0.30 -12.49 8.28
C ARG A 283 0.57 -11.26 8.07
N VAL A 284 1.80 -11.46 7.62
CA VAL A 284 2.72 -10.37 7.30
C VAL A 284 2.99 -10.37 5.81
N VAL A 285 2.90 -9.20 5.19
CA VAL A 285 3.30 -9.04 3.79
C VAL A 285 4.82 -9.02 3.72
N ALA A 286 5.35 -9.81 2.79
CA ALA A 286 6.79 -9.94 2.60
C ALA A 286 7.46 -8.62 2.21
N ARG A 287 8.78 -8.63 2.36
CA ARG A 287 9.63 -7.46 2.19
C ARG A 287 9.53 -6.84 0.79
N THR A 288 9.60 -7.63 -0.28
CA THR A 288 9.60 -7.13 -1.67
C THR A 288 8.39 -6.25 -1.93
N SER A 289 7.21 -6.74 -1.58
CA SER A 289 5.96 -5.99 -1.72
C SER A 289 5.89 -4.76 -0.84
N SER A 290 6.25 -4.88 0.44
CA SER A 290 6.21 -3.74 1.37
C SER A 290 7.18 -2.63 0.96
N PHE A 291 8.38 -3.00 0.50
CA PHE A 291 9.42 -2.05 0.10
C PHE A 291 9.23 -1.51 -1.32
N SER A 292 8.33 -2.09 -2.11
CA SER A 292 7.95 -1.53 -3.42
C SER A 292 7.34 -0.12 -3.31
N PHE A 293 6.89 0.29 -2.11
CA PHE A 293 6.38 1.63 -1.83
C PHE A 293 7.45 2.63 -1.39
N LYS A 294 8.71 2.20 -1.27
CA LYS A 294 9.81 3.10 -0.88
C LYS A 294 9.92 4.27 -1.85
N GLY A 295 10.00 5.49 -1.31
CA GLY A 295 10.10 6.71 -2.11
C GLY A 295 8.84 7.05 -2.91
N LYS A 296 7.74 6.31 -2.74
CA LYS A 296 6.45 6.60 -3.38
C LYS A 296 5.55 7.34 -2.39
N ASN A 297 4.92 8.42 -2.85
CA ASN A 297 3.92 9.16 -2.07
C ASN A 297 2.54 8.48 -2.21
N ALA A 298 2.42 7.27 -1.66
CA ALA A 298 1.15 6.53 -1.64
C ALA A 298 0.46 6.68 -0.28
N ASP A 299 -0.86 6.81 -0.29
CA ASP A 299 -1.67 6.85 0.94
C ASP A 299 -1.74 5.45 1.58
N VAL A 300 -1.75 5.38 2.91
CA VAL A 300 -1.80 4.11 3.67
C VAL A 300 -2.97 3.21 3.23
N GLY A 301 -4.12 3.79 2.89
CA GLY A 301 -5.27 3.04 2.37
C GLY A 301 -4.99 2.39 1.01
N GLU A 302 -4.29 3.10 0.12
CA GLU A 302 -3.88 2.55 -1.19
C GLU A 302 -2.85 1.43 -1.03
N ILE A 303 -1.84 1.64 -0.17
CA ILE A 303 -0.82 0.64 0.15
C ILE A 303 -1.49 -0.63 0.65
N ALA A 304 -2.38 -0.50 1.63
CA ALA A 304 -3.06 -1.64 2.22
C ALA A 304 -4.00 -2.35 1.24
N GLN A 305 -4.65 -1.63 0.32
CA GLN A 305 -5.45 -2.24 -0.74
C GLN A 305 -4.57 -3.06 -1.70
N LYS A 306 -3.45 -2.49 -2.15
CA LYS A 306 -2.51 -3.17 -3.07
C LYS A 306 -1.84 -4.38 -2.43
N LEU A 307 -1.49 -4.27 -1.15
CA LEU A 307 -0.90 -5.34 -0.36
C LEU A 307 -1.93 -6.29 0.25
N ASN A 308 -3.22 -5.98 0.05
CA ASN A 308 -4.34 -6.70 0.62
C ASN A 308 -4.16 -6.91 2.13
N VAL A 309 -3.90 -5.88 2.94
CA VAL A 309 -3.72 -5.97 4.40
C VAL A 309 -4.65 -5.03 5.15
N ARG A 310 -4.84 -5.29 6.45
CA ARG A 310 -5.65 -4.44 7.31
C ARG A 310 -4.87 -3.35 8.02
N ASN A 311 -3.63 -3.65 8.39
CA ASN A 311 -2.79 -2.76 9.18
C ASN A 311 -1.50 -2.45 8.42
N VAL A 312 -0.95 -1.26 8.62
CA VAL A 312 0.33 -0.85 8.06
C VAL A 312 1.18 -0.28 9.19
N LEU A 313 2.39 -0.80 9.34
CA LEU A 313 3.41 -0.24 10.20
C LEU A 313 4.29 0.69 9.37
N GLU A 314 4.38 1.94 9.78
CA GLU A 314 5.32 2.91 9.23
C GLU A 314 6.15 3.52 10.36
N GLY A 315 7.28 4.11 10.01
CA GLY A 315 8.17 4.64 11.01
C GLY A 315 9.24 5.55 10.43
N SER A 316 9.95 6.20 11.33
CA SER A 316 11.06 7.08 11.00
C SER A 316 12.19 6.92 12.00
N LEU A 317 13.39 7.22 11.54
CA LEU A 317 14.59 7.15 12.33
C LEU A 317 15.35 8.46 12.23
N ARG A 318 15.81 8.96 13.37
CA ARG A 318 16.72 10.11 13.43
C ARG A 318 17.92 9.76 14.27
N ARG A 319 19.11 9.93 13.71
CA ARG A 319 20.38 9.78 14.39
C ARG A 319 21.03 11.13 14.65
N GLU A 320 21.42 11.35 15.90
CA GLU A 320 22.18 12.52 16.36
C GLU A 320 23.40 12.02 17.14
N GLY A 321 24.55 11.93 16.45
CA GLY A 321 25.78 11.36 17.00
C GLY A 321 25.62 9.89 17.38
N ASN A 322 25.69 9.59 18.67
CA ASN A 322 25.51 8.24 19.23
C ASN A 322 24.06 7.92 19.63
N ARG A 323 23.14 8.91 19.58
CA ARG A 323 21.74 8.72 19.95
C ARG A 323 20.88 8.48 18.72
N ILE A 324 19.96 7.52 18.84
CA ILE A 324 18.98 7.18 17.82
C ILE A 324 17.59 7.33 18.43
N ARG A 325 16.73 8.04 17.72
CA ARG A 325 15.30 8.13 17.97
C ARG A 325 14.56 7.39 16.87
N ILE A 326 13.77 6.39 17.23
CA ILE A 326 12.91 5.64 16.33
C ILE A 326 11.47 5.95 16.70
N THR A 327 10.69 6.45 15.76
CA THR A 327 9.23 6.60 15.92
C THR A 327 8.56 5.56 15.03
N ALA A 328 7.69 4.74 15.61
CA ALA A 328 6.94 3.72 14.88
C ALA A 328 5.46 3.87 15.17
N GLN A 329 4.63 3.69 14.14
CA GLN A 329 3.19 3.83 14.23
C GLN A 329 2.47 2.76 13.41
N LEU A 330 1.47 2.17 14.03
CA LEU A 330 0.60 1.16 13.44
C LEU A 330 -0.72 1.82 13.05
N VAL A 331 -1.07 1.75 11.77
CA VAL A 331 -2.26 2.39 11.20
C VAL A 331 -3.26 1.33 10.75
N ASN A 332 -4.54 1.52 11.07
CA ASN A 332 -5.63 0.75 10.49
C ASN A 332 -5.99 1.32 9.12
N ALA A 333 -5.79 0.54 8.07
CA ALA A 333 -5.95 1.05 6.72
C ALA A 333 -7.41 1.19 6.25
N ARG A 334 -8.39 0.65 7.00
CA ARG A 334 -9.81 0.78 6.64
C ARG A 334 -10.33 2.19 6.89
N ASP A 335 -9.88 2.80 7.98
CA ASP A 335 -10.38 4.07 8.48
C ASP A 335 -9.26 5.12 8.62
N GLY A 336 -8.01 4.73 8.43
CA GLY A 336 -6.83 5.59 8.43
C GLY A 336 -6.37 6.01 9.83
N PHE A 337 -6.93 5.42 10.90
CA PHE A 337 -6.58 5.80 12.27
C PHE A 337 -5.35 5.04 12.80
N HIS A 338 -4.53 5.73 13.61
CA HIS A 338 -3.46 5.09 14.37
C HIS A 338 -4.07 4.18 15.45
N ILE A 339 -3.66 2.92 15.42
CA ILE A 339 -3.96 1.93 16.47
C ILE A 339 -2.96 2.09 17.62
N TRP A 340 -1.71 2.38 17.28
CA TRP A 340 -0.60 2.53 18.23
C TRP A 340 0.47 3.42 17.62
N SER A 341 1.16 4.18 18.46
CA SER A 341 2.35 4.96 18.09
C SER A 341 3.23 5.09 19.33
N ASP A 342 4.54 4.98 19.14
CA ASP A 342 5.50 5.17 20.22
C ASP A 342 6.84 5.70 19.70
N THR A 343 7.66 6.23 20.60
CA THR A 343 8.99 6.77 20.30
C THR A 343 10.03 6.18 21.22
N PHE A 344 11.04 5.57 20.61
CA PHE A 344 12.12 4.87 21.29
C PHE A 344 13.42 5.65 21.13
N GLU A 345 13.97 6.10 22.26
CA GLU A 345 15.28 6.75 22.30
C GLU A 345 16.32 5.82 22.92
N ARG A 346 17.40 5.54 22.19
CA ARG A 346 18.50 4.69 22.65
C ARG A 346 19.84 5.20 22.15
N GLU A 347 20.91 4.76 22.81
CA GLU A 347 22.25 4.82 22.21
C GLU A 347 22.41 3.72 21.15
N LEU A 348 23.30 3.93 20.17
CA LEU A 348 23.58 2.98 19.08
C LEU A 348 23.88 1.55 19.58
N GLN A 349 24.48 1.40 20.76
CA GLN A 349 24.80 0.09 21.34
C GLN A 349 23.55 -0.69 21.81
N GLY A 350 22.47 0.03 22.15
CA GLY A 350 21.21 -0.54 22.65
C GLY A 350 20.05 -0.45 21.67
N VAL A 351 20.25 0.15 20.49
CA VAL A 351 19.20 0.37 19.49
C VAL A 351 18.56 -0.93 19.00
N PHE A 352 19.29 -2.05 19.01
CA PHE A 352 18.78 -3.33 18.52
C PHE A 352 17.79 -4.00 19.48
N ALA A 353 17.77 -3.61 20.75
CA ALA A 353 16.71 -4.02 21.68
C ALA A 353 15.34 -3.43 21.28
N VAL A 354 15.33 -2.31 20.52
CA VAL A 354 14.11 -1.61 20.10
C VAL A 354 13.27 -2.47 19.16
N GLN A 355 13.87 -3.32 18.32
CA GLN A 355 13.12 -4.21 17.44
C GLN A 355 12.18 -5.14 18.22
N ASP A 356 12.68 -5.77 19.28
CA ASP A 356 11.88 -6.69 20.10
C ASP A 356 10.80 -5.92 20.89
N GLU A 357 11.10 -4.70 21.35
CA GLU A 357 10.13 -3.81 22.00
C GLU A 357 9.01 -3.38 21.04
N ILE A 358 9.35 -2.94 19.82
CA ILE A 358 8.38 -2.58 18.77
C ILE A 358 7.52 -3.80 18.42
N THR A 359 8.13 -4.95 18.18
CA THR A 359 7.42 -6.18 17.81
C THR A 359 6.41 -6.57 18.90
N ARG A 360 6.80 -6.57 20.17
CA ARG A 360 5.89 -6.86 21.29
C ARG A 360 4.76 -5.85 21.38
N SER A 361 5.07 -4.57 21.26
CA SER A 361 4.08 -3.48 21.32
C SER A 361 3.03 -3.61 20.20
N ILE A 362 3.45 -3.99 18.99
CA ILE A 362 2.54 -4.25 17.87
C ILE A 362 1.65 -5.45 18.13
N VAL A 363 2.21 -6.56 18.63
CA VAL A 363 1.45 -7.78 18.92
C VAL A 363 0.42 -7.53 20.02
N ASP A 364 0.79 -6.78 21.06
CA ASP A 364 -0.11 -6.35 22.14
C ASP A 364 -1.21 -5.41 21.61
N ALA A 365 -0.86 -4.43 20.77
CA ALA A 365 -1.82 -3.51 20.15
C ALA A 365 -2.83 -4.23 19.25
N LEU A 366 -2.39 -5.25 18.51
CA LEU A 366 -3.26 -6.09 17.67
C LEU A 366 -4.04 -7.14 18.48
N LYS A 367 -3.81 -7.24 19.79
CA LYS A 367 -4.42 -8.22 20.70
C LYS A 367 -4.23 -9.66 20.20
N ILE A 368 -3.09 -9.93 19.58
CA ILE A 368 -2.74 -11.27 19.10
C ILE A 368 -2.06 -12.01 20.24
N LYS A 369 -2.53 -13.22 20.55
CA LYS A 369 -1.85 -14.04 21.55
C LYS A 369 -0.49 -14.43 20.99
N LEU A 370 0.58 -14.02 21.66
CA LEU A 370 1.90 -14.62 21.45
C LEU A 370 1.80 -16.10 21.79
N ALA A 371 1.83 -16.97 20.78
CA ALA A 371 1.95 -18.41 21.00
C ALA A 371 3.29 -18.76 21.67
N VAL A 372 4.30 -17.90 21.49
CA VAL A 372 5.65 -18.05 22.05
C VAL A 372 6.16 -16.68 22.47
N THR A 373 6.61 -16.55 23.72
CA THR A 373 7.46 -15.42 24.13
C THR A 373 8.77 -15.54 23.34
N PRO A 374 9.12 -14.59 22.45
CA PRO A 374 10.39 -14.66 21.73
C PRO A 374 11.51 -14.76 22.77
N PRO A 375 12.44 -15.73 22.63
CA PRO A 375 13.49 -15.93 23.61
C PRO A 375 14.25 -14.61 23.79
N PRO A 376 14.63 -14.25 25.02
CA PRO A 376 15.47 -13.08 25.24
C PRO A 376 16.74 -13.25 24.41
N ARG A 377 16.97 -12.34 23.46
CA ARG A 377 18.15 -12.41 22.61
C ARG A 377 19.40 -12.36 23.48
N ALA A 378 20.34 -13.26 23.22
CA ALA A 378 21.68 -13.13 23.75
C ALA A 378 22.23 -11.75 23.38
N ARG A 379 23.06 -11.16 24.25
CA ARG A 379 23.68 -9.87 24.00
C ARG A 379 24.50 -9.95 22.70
N GLN A 380 23.95 -9.44 21.61
CA GLN A 380 24.60 -9.48 20.31
C GLN A 380 25.77 -8.52 20.28
N ASN A 381 26.83 -8.89 19.55
CA ASN A 381 27.90 -7.96 19.23
C ASN A 381 27.33 -6.88 18.30
N THR A 382 27.17 -5.66 18.82
CA THR A 382 26.61 -4.50 18.10
C THR A 382 27.32 -4.25 16.76
N GLU A 383 28.66 -4.42 16.72
CA GLU A 383 29.44 -4.22 15.50
C GLU A 383 29.16 -5.32 14.46
N ALA A 384 29.06 -6.58 14.91
CA ALA A 384 28.70 -7.69 14.04
C ALA A 384 27.30 -7.50 13.44
N TYR A 385 26.36 -7.04 14.26
CA TYR A 385 24.99 -6.83 13.83
C TYR A 385 24.83 -5.63 12.88
N ASP A 386 25.55 -4.52 13.09
CA ASP A 386 25.59 -3.42 12.13
C ASP A 386 26.16 -3.85 10.76
N LEU A 387 27.26 -4.62 10.76
CA LEU A 387 27.81 -5.21 9.54
C LEU A 387 26.82 -6.14 8.85
N TYR A 388 26.07 -6.93 9.63
CA TYR A 388 25.00 -7.77 9.11
C TYR A 388 23.90 -6.96 8.43
N LEU A 389 23.41 -5.86 9.03
CA LEU A 389 22.39 -5.01 8.42
C LEU A 389 22.88 -4.34 7.12
N GLN A 390 24.13 -3.88 7.09
CA GLN A 390 24.73 -3.37 5.85
C GLN A 390 24.78 -4.47 4.78
N GLY A 391 25.17 -5.70 5.17
CA GLY A 391 25.16 -6.85 4.27
C GLY A 391 23.77 -7.17 3.76
N LEU A 392 22.76 -7.15 4.62
CA LEU A 392 21.36 -7.39 4.28
C LEU A 392 20.86 -6.36 3.28
N TYR A 393 21.09 -5.08 3.54
CA TYR A 393 20.74 -3.98 2.63
C TYR A 393 21.35 -4.18 1.23
N LEU A 394 22.64 -4.53 1.14
CA LEU A 394 23.29 -4.78 -0.16
C LEU A 394 22.80 -6.08 -0.82
N SER A 395 22.53 -7.13 -0.05
CA SER A 395 22.04 -8.41 -0.58
C SER A 395 20.66 -8.32 -1.24
N ASN A 396 19.90 -7.27 -0.91
CA ASN A 396 18.60 -6.97 -1.49
C ASN A 396 18.70 -6.11 -2.77
N LYS A 397 19.91 -5.69 -3.17
CA LYS A 397 20.16 -5.06 -4.46
C LYS A 397 20.63 -6.17 -5.41
N SER A 398 19.76 -6.61 -6.30
CA SER A 398 19.88 -7.86 -7.08
C SER A 398 20.99 -7.87 -8.16
N ASP A 399 22.01 -7.01 -8.06
CA ASP A 399 23.15 -6.95 -8.96
C ASP A 399 24.39 -7.68 -8.39
N GLU A 400 25.26 -8.16 -9.30
CA GLU A 400 26.43 -8.97 -8.93
C GLU A 400 27.38 -8.23 -7.96
N GLU A 401 27.61 -6.94 -8.18
CA GLU A 401 28.55 -6.16 -7.37
C GLU A 401 28.06 -6.06 -5.92
N ASN A 402 26.79 -5.73 -5.72
CA ASN A 402 26.20 -5.60 -4.38
C ASN A 402 26.06 -6.95 -3.67
N LEU A 403 25.71 -8.03 -4.38
CA LEU A 403 25.73 -9.39 -3.82
C LEU A 403 27.12 -9.76 -3.31
N ARG A 404 28.18 -9.49 -4.08
CA ARG A 404 29.57 -9.76 -3.65
C ARG A 404 29.99 -8.89 -2.46
N LYS A 405 29.59 -7.61 -2.44
CA LYS A 405 29.82 -6.73 -1.28
C LYS A 405 29.09 -7.25 -0.02
N SER A 406 27.86 -7.75 -0.16
CA SER A 406 27.12 -8.33 0.96
C SER A 406 27.83 -9.56 1.54
N LEU A 407 28.40 -10.43 0.70
CA LEU A 407 29.20 -11.58 1.16
C LEU A 407 30.39 -11.14 2.02
N ASN A 408 31.09 -10.07 1.63
CA ASN A 408 32.18 -9.52 2.44
C ASN A 408 31.70 -8.98 3.79
N LEU A 409 30.57 -8.27 3.82
CA LEU A 409 30.00 -7.72 5.05
C LEU A 409 29.51 -8.82 6.00
N PHE A 410 28.83 -9.85 5.49
CA PHE A 410 28.43 -10.99 6.29
C PHE A 410 29.64 -11.75 6.84
N GLN A 411 30.70 -11.94 6.04
CA GLN A 411 31.93 -12.55 6.54
C GLN A 411 32.57 -11.71 7.65
N ARG A 412 32.66 -10.39 7.50
CA ARG A 412 33.18 -9.50 8.54
C ARG A 412 32.30 -9.51 9.80
N ALA A 413 30.98 -9.66 9.66
CA ALA A 413 30.09 -9.84 10.80
C ALA A 413 30.43 -11.15 11.54
N LEU A 414 30.67 -12.24 10.82
CA LEU A 414 31.05 -13.54 11.38
C LEU A 414 32.46 -13.55 12.00
N ASP A 415 33.39 -12.75 11.48
CA ASP A 415 34.70 -12.57 12.10
C ASP A 415 34.59 -11.92 13.50
N LYS A 416 33.51 -11.16 13.75
CA LYS A 416 33.20 -10.51 15.02
C LYS A 416 32.30 -11.35 15.92
N ASP A 417 31.37 -12.10 15.34
CA ASP A 417 30.47 -13.02 16.02
C ASP A 417 30.17 -14.25 15.13
N PRO A 418 30.95 -15.34 15.28
CA PRO A 418 30.75 -16.56 14.50
C PRO A 418 29.41 -17.26 14.77
N THR A 419 28.73 -16.90 15.87
CA THR A 419 27.46 -17.49 16.28
C THR A 419 26.24 -16.75 15.72
N LEU A 420 26.46 -15.67 14.95
CA LEU A 420 25.41 -14.92 14.28
C LEU A 420 24.82 -15.72 13.11
N SER A 421 23.93 -16.67 13.42
CA SER A 421 23.28 -17.57 12.45
C SER A 421 22.71 -16.84 11.22
N ARG A 422 22.12 -15.66 11.41
CA ARG A 422 21.54 -14.85 10.31
C ARG A 422 22.56 -14.38 9.27
N ALA A 423 23.80 -14.14 9.66
CA ALA A 423 24.85 -13.81 8.70
C ALA A 423 25.20 -15.02 7.82
N TRP A 424 25.15 -16.24 8.36
CA TRP A 424 25.26 -17.46 7.55
C TRP A 424 24.09 -17.63 6.57
N VAL A 425 22.85 -17.34 7.00
CA VAL A 425 21.68 -17.32 6.10
C VAL A 425 21.86 -16.27 4.99
N GLY A 426 22.35 -15.08 5.34
CA GLY A 426 22.67 -14.03 4.37
C GLY A 426 23.72 -14.46 3.33
N ILE A 427 24.74 -15.21 3.74
CA ILE A 427 25.72 -15.80 2.81
C ILE A 427 25.06 -16.83 1.89
N ALA A 428 24.21 -17.72 2.42
CA ALA A 428 23.49 -18.70 1.62
C ALA A 428 22.59 -18.02 0.57
N LYS A 429 21.82 -17.00 0.99
CA LYS A 429 21.00 -16.15 0.11
C LYS A 429 21.83 -15.49 -0.99
N ALA A 430 22.92 -14.82 -0.64
CA ALA A 430 23.73 -14.09 -1.62
C ALA A 430 24.36 -15.03 -2.66
N TRP A 431 24.85 -16.20 -2.24
CA TRP A 431 25.35 -17.21 -3.18
C TRP A 431 24.24 -17.83 -4.04
N TYR A 432 23.05 -18.04 -3.48
CA TYR A 432 21.88 -18.52 -4.22
C TYR A 432 21.53 -17.56 -5.37
N TRP A 433 21.41 -16.26 -5.10
CA TRP A 433 21.13 -15.26 -6.14
C TRP A 433 22.27 -15.08 -7.14
N LEU A 434 23.53 -15.20 -6.71
CA LEU A 434 24.66 -15.24 -7.64
C LEU A 434 24.57 -16.44 -8.58
N ALA A 435 24.13 -17.61 -8.09
CA ALA A 435 23.98 -18.82 -8.90
C ALA A 435 22.84 -18.74 -9.92
N ASP A 436 21.81 -17.96 -9.60
CA ASP A 436 20.62 -17.77 -10.44
C ASP A 436 20.95 -16.95 -11.70
N ALA A 437 21.65 -15.83 -11.53
CA ALA A 437 21.83 -14.85 -12.61
C ALA A 437 23.28 -14.66 -13.11
N TYR A 438 24.30 -14.94 -12.29
CA TYR A 438 25.67 -14.44 -12.54
C TYR A 438 26.75 -15.53 -12.62
N LEU A 439 26.52 -16.67 -11.98
CA LEU A 439 27.49 -17.76 -11.86
C LEU A 439 26.90 -19.08 -12.28
N LYS A 440 27.76 -20.00 -12.71
CA LYS A 440 27.32 -21.37 -12.97
C LYS A 440 26.90 -22.02 -11.64
N PRO A 441 25.77 -22.73 -11.57
CA PRO A 441 25.28 -23.32 -10.32
C PRO A 441 26.34 -24.11 -9.54
N LEU A 442 27.11 -24.97 -10.22
CA LEU A 442 28.14 -25.79 -9.58
C LEU A 442 29.28 -24.98 -8.92
N GLN A 443 29.45 -23.70 -9.24
CA GLN A 443 30.45 -22.82 -8.62
C GLN A 443 29.95 -22.17 -7.33
N ALA A 444 28.64 -22.03 -7.16
CA ALA A 444 28.03 -21.27 -6.07
C ALA A 444 27.33 -22.15 -5.04
N TYR A 445 26.67 -23.24 -5.46
CA TYR A 445 25.83 -24.05 -4.56
C TYR A 445 26.61 -24.80 -3.47
N GLN A 446 27.92 -25.04 -3.64
CA GLN A 446 28.76 -25.56 -2.55
C GLN A 446 28.84 -24.57 -1.38
N ALA A 447 28.91 -23.27 -1.68
CA ALA A 447 28.89 -22.22 -0.68
C ALA A 447 27.50 -22.05 -0.06
N VAL A 448 26.44 -22.20 -0.86
CA VAL A 448 25.05 -22.24 -0.36
C VAL A 448 24.87 -23.38 0.66
N GLU A 449 25.25 -24.61 0.30
CA GLU A 449 25.14 -25.78 1.17
C GLU A 449 25.91 -25.60 2.47
N SER A 450 27.16 -25.14 2.39
CA SER A 450 28.02 -24.91 3.55
C SER A 450 27.42 -23.87 4.49
N ALA A 451 27.00 -22.72 3.96
CA ALA A 451 26.45 -21.63 4.75
C ALA A 451 25.09 -21.98 5.37
N ALA A 452 24.18 -22.59 4.61
CA ALA A 452 22.89 -23.03 5.11
C ALA A 452 23.03 -24.11 6.19
N THR A 453 23.95 -25.07 6.01
CA THR A 453 24.24 -26.08 7.03
C THR A 453 24.76 -25.43 8.32
N LYS A 454 25.67 -24.46 8.21
CA LYS A 454 26.18 -23.72 9.39
C LYS A 454 25.11 -22.88 10.08
N ALA A 455 24.21 -22.27 9.32
CA ALA A 455 23.07 -21.56 9.88
C ALA A 455 22.18 -22.51 10.72
N LEU A 456 21.89 -23.71 10.20
CA LEU A 456 21.06 -24.72 10.88
C LEU A 456 21.76 -25.38 12.09
N GLU A 457 23.08 -25.54 12.06
CA GLU A 457 23.85 -25.96 13.24
C GLU A 457 23.68 -24.97 14.41
N LEU A 458 23.54 -23.67 14.11
CA LEU A 458 23.35 -22.60 15.11
C LEU A 458 21.86 -22.36 15.45
N ASN A 459 20.97 -22.52 14.47
CA ASN A 459 19.54 -22.33 14.61
C ASN A 459 18.77 -23.29 13.67
N GLU A 460 18.41 -24.47 14.19
CA GLU A 460 17.61 -25.48 13.48
C GLU A 460 16.18 -25.00 13.14
N LYS A 461 15.72 -23.88 13.70
CA LYS A 461 14.39 -23.33 13.45
C LYS A 461 14.43 -22.14 12.49
N ASP A 462 15.36 -22.14 11.54
CA ASP A 462 15.47 -21.12 10.50
C ASP A 462 14.89 -21.63 9.17
N ALA A 463 13.71 -21.13 8.81
CA ALA A 463 12.98 -21.59 7.62
C ALA A 463 13.75 -21.30 6.32
N ASP A 464 14.36 -20.12 6.20
CA ASP A 464 15.11 -19.73 5.01
C ASP A 464 16.38 -20.57 4.86
N ALA A 465 17.07 -20.89 5.96
CA ALA A 465 18.20 -21.82 5.92
C ALA A 465 17.82 -23.21 5.40
N HIS A 466 16.68 -23.75 5.84
CA HIS A 466 16.12 -24.99 5.30
C HIS A 466 15.78 -24.86 3.81
N ALA A 467 15.17 -23.76 3.39
CA ALA A 467 14.83 -23.50 1.99
C ALA A 467 16.08 -23.43 1.09
N TYR A 468 17.13 -22.70 1.47
CA TYR A 468 18.38 -22.65 0.70
C TYR A 468 19.13 -23.99 0.70
N LEU A 469 19.13 -24.72 1.83
CA LEU A 469 19.72 -26.06 1.88
C LEU A 469 19.01 -27.01 0.90
N SER A 470 17.67 -26.94 0.83
CA SER A 470 16.89 -27.77 -0.08
C SER A 470 17.34 -27.63 -1.54
N ASP A 471 17.59 -26.39 -1.98
CA ASP A 471 17.93 -26.12 -3.35
C ASP A 471 19.37 -26.57 -3.66
N ALA A 472 20.28 -26.43 -2.69
CA ALA A 472 21.62 -27.00 -2.79
C ALA A 472 21.61 -28.53 -2.86
N LYS A 473 20.74 -29.20 -2.10
CA LYS A 473 20.55 -30.66 -2.18
C LYS A 473 20.01 -31.10 -3.54
N ARG A 474 19.06 -30.35 -4.09
CA ARG A 474 18.51 -30.58 -5.43
C ARG A 474 19.58 -30.42 -6.52
N VAL A 475 20.34 -29.33 -6.49
CA VAL A 475 21.30 -28.98 -7.55
C VAL A 475 22.59 -29.81 -7.51
N LEU A 476 23.19 -29.99 -6.34
CA LEU A 476 24.48 -30.69 -6.22
C LEU A 476 24.34 -32.20 -6.21
N HIS A 477 23.33 -32.71 -5.49
CA HIS A 477 23.23 -34.12 -5.16
C HIS A 477 22.08 -34.83 -5.86
N TRP A 478 21.22 -34.09 -6.58
CA TRP A 478 20.01 -34.62 -7.22
C TRP A 478 19.09 -35.35 -6.22
N ASP A 479 19.18 -34.98 -4.93
CA ASP A 479 18.39 -35.61 -3.87
C ASP A 479 17.07 -34.87 -3.68
N TRP A 480 16.12 -35.16 -4.57
CA TRP A 480 14.78 -34.60 -4.55
C TRP A 480 14.04 -34.87 -3.24
N LYS A 481 14.28 -36.03 -2.61
CA LYS A 481 13.60 -36.43 -1.37
C LYS A 481 14.11 -35.68 -0.16
N ILE A 482 15.42 -35.42 -0.08
CA ILE A 482 15.96 -34.54 0.95
C ILE A 482 15.46 -33.12 0.71
N ALA A 483 15.57 -32.61 -0.53
CA ALA A 483 15.12 -31.26 -0.84
C ALA A 483 13.65 -31.01 -0.44
N GLU A 484 12.74 -31.91 -0.80
CA GLU A 484 11.33 -31.81 -0.42
C GLU A 484 11.13 -31.82 1.11
N ARG A 485 11.87 -32.64 1.86
CA ARG A 485 11.78 -32.68 3.32
C ARG A 485 12.27 -31.40 3.97
N GLU A 486 13.36 -30.82 3.48
CA GLU A 486 13.85 -29.53 3.96
C GLU A 486 12.83 -28.41 3.69
N LEU A 487 12.16 -28.43 2.52
CA LEU A 487 11.12 -27.45 2.20
C LEU A 487 9.86 -27.62 3.05
N GLN A 488 9.39 -28.85 3.26
CA GLN A 488 8.31 -29.14 4.21
C GLN A 488 8.66 -28.62 5.60
N ARG A 489 9.91 -28.82 6.04
CA ARG A 489 10.38 -28.31 7.33
C ARG A 489 10.40 -26.79 7.39
N ALA A 490 10.81 -26.11 6.32
CA ALA A 490 10.76 -24.66 6.23
C ALA A 490 9.33 -24.12 6.41
N ILE A 491 8.35 -24.71 5.72
CA ILE A 491 6.93 -24.33 5.82
C ILE A 491 6.35 -24.65 7.20
N GLU A 492 6.74 -25.76 7.83
CA GLU A 492 6.34 -26.08 9.21
C GLU A 492 6.85 -25.04 10.23
N ILE A 493 8.08 -24.54 10.02
CA ILE A 493 8.72 -23.56 10.91
C ILE A 493 8.10 -22.17 10.71
N ASP A 494 7.96 -21.75 9.46
CA ASP A 494 7.42 -20.46 9.09
C ASP A 494 6.46 -20.58 7.90
N PRO A 495 5.16 -20.80 8.17
CA PRO A 495 4.14 -20.85 7.13
C PRO A 495 3.94 -19.53 6.38
N ASN A 496 4.56 -18.43 6.83
CA ASN A 496 4.48 -17.12 6.18
C ASN A 496 5.76 -16.79 5.39
N SER A 497 6.72 -17.72 5.24
CA SER A 497 7.91 -17.49 4.42
C SER A 497 7.59 -17.60 2.93
N ALA A 498 7.44 -16.43 2.27
CA ALA A 498 7.27 -16.35 0.83
C ALA A 498 8.44 -17.00 0.06
N THR A 499 9.66 -16.88 0.59
CA THR A 499 10.87 -17.53 0.03
C THR A 499 10.74 -19.04 0.03
N ALA A 500 10.31 -19.64 1.15
CA ALA A 500 10.15 -21.08 1.25
C ALA A 500 9.07 -21.61 0.30
N HIS A 501 7.92 -20.92 0.22
CA HIS A 501 6.86 -21.25 -0.74
C HIS A 501 7.32 -21.14 -2.20
N LEU A 502 8.06 -20.08 -2.56
CA LEU A 502 8.60 -19.91 -3.91
C LEU A 502 9.57 -21.05 -4.30
N ILE A 503 10.54 -21.36 -3.44
CA ILE A 503 11.51 -22.44 -3.70
C ILE A 503 10.78 -23.80 -3.75
N PHE A 504 9.76 -24.01 -2.92
CA PHE A 504 8.98 -25.25 -2.95
C PHE A 504 8.17 -25.37 -4.24
N ALA A 505 7.56 -24.29 -4.69
CA ALA A 505 6.88 -24.28 -5.97
C ALA A 505 7.81 -24.63 -7.12
N HIS A 506 9.00 -24.02 -7.16
CA HIS A 506 10.01 -24.33 -8.17
C HIS A 506 10.44 -25.82 -8.12
N HIS A 507 10.65 -26.37 -6.92
CA HIS A 507 10.94 -27.79 -6.72
C HIS A 507 9.82 -28.71 -7.25
N ARG A 508 8.56 -28.38 -6.96
CA ARG A 508 7.36 -29.12 -7.40
C ARG A 508 7.22 -29.09 -8.92
N VAL A 509 7.35 -27.90 -9.52
CA VAL A 509 7.31 -27.73 -10.98
C VAL A 509 8.42 -28.54 -11.66
N CYS A 510 9.66 -28.49 -11.13
CA CYS A 510 10.79 -29.25 -11.68
C CYS A 510 10.63 -30.77 -11.54
N SER A 511 9.91 -31.25 -10.52
CA SER A 511 9.61 -32.68 -10.35
C SER A 511 8.35 -33.14 -11.10
N GLY A 512 7.67 -32.22 -11.81
CA GLY A 512 6.48 -32.48 -12.62
C GLY A 512 5.15 -32.37 -11.87
N ASP A 513 5.18 -32.05 -10.57
CA ASP A 513 3.97 -31.77 -9.78
C ASP A 513 3.51 -30.32 -9.99
N LEU A 514 2.95 -30.05 -11.18
CA LEU A 514 2.48 -28.72 -11.56
C LEU A 514 1.34 -28.22 -10.66
N ALA A 515 0.47 -29.13 -10.19
CA ALA A 515 -0.64 -28.78 -9.31
C ALA A 515 -0.14 -28.35 -7.93
N GLY A 516 0.78 -29.11 -7.32
CA GLY A 516 1.43 -28.69 -6.08
C GLY A 516 2.25 -27.41 -6.27
N GLY A 517 2.94 -27.26 -7.40
CA GLY A 517 3.66 -26.03 -7.75
C GLY A 517 2.76 -24.79 -7.78
N GLN A 518 1.55 -24.91 -8.35
CA GLN A 518 0.59 -23.80 -8.38
C GLN A 518 0.13 -23.43 -6.97
N MET A 519 -0.17 -24.42 -6.13
CA MET A 519 -0.61 -24.17 -4.76
C MET A 519 0.44 -23.39 -3.96
N GLU A 520 1.70 -23.78 -4.08
CA GLU A 520 2.80 -23.08 -3.42
C GLU A 520 3.05 -21.68 -4.01
N LEU A 521 2.89 -21.48 -5.32
CA LEU A 521 2.98 -20.15 -5.95
C LEU A 521 1.83 -19.22 -5.55
N ASP A 522 0.61 -19.74 -5.45
CA ASP A 522 -0.55 -18.97 -5.00
C ASP A 522 -0.32 -18.47 -3.56
N GLU A 523 0.29 -19.30 -2.72
CA GLU A 523 0.64 -18.93 -1.34
C GLU A 523 1.80 -17.92 -1.29
N ALA A 524 2.83 -18.12 -2.11
CA ALA A 524 3.93 -17.16 -2.26
C ALA A 524 3.41 -15.79 -2.74
N GLU A 525 2.50 -15.75 -3.71
CA GLU A 525 1.86 -14.51 -4.17
C GLU A 525 0.99 -13.88 -3.09
N ARG A 526 0.25 -14.69 -2.32
CA ARG A 526 -0.59 -14.19 -1.21
C ARG A 526 0.25 -13.50 -0.14
N LEU A 527 1.48 -13.95 0.07
CA LEU A 527 2.45 -13.41 1.02
C LEU A 527 3.26 -12.24 0.45
N ASP A 528 3.59 -12.27 -0.85
CA ASP A 528 4.40 -11.26 -1.54
C ASP A 528 3.79 -10.83 -2.90
N PRO A 529 2.65 -10.13 -2.91
CA PRO A 529 1.80 -9.90 -4.09
C PRO A 529 2.40 -8.99 -5.18
N LEU A 530 3.44 -8.23 -4.88
CA LEU A 530 4.14 -7.33 -5.80
C LEU A 530 5.56 -7.82 -6.11
N SER A 531 5.82 -9.12 -5.92
CA SER A 531 7.11 -9.75 -6.23
C SER A 531 7.26 -10.09 -7.72
N PRO A 532 8.23 -9.50 -8.45
CA PRO A 532 8.47 -9.83 -9.85
C PRO A 532 8.83 -11.31 -10.05
N ILE A 533 9.65 -11.88 -9.15
CA ILE A 533 10.11 -13.27 -9.29
C ILE A 533 8.97 -14.29 -9.13
N ILE A 534 8.02 -14.04 -8.23
CA ILE A 534 6.84 -14.90 -8.09
C ILE A 534 5.98 -14.82 -9.35
N SER A 535 5.77 -13.61 -9.89
CA SER A 535 5.05 -13.42 -11.16
C SER A 535 5.75 -14.12 -12.33
N ASP A 536 7.09 -14.12 -12.37
CA ASP A 536 7.86 -14.84 -13.38
C ASP A 536 7.69 -16.36 -13.24
N HIS A 537 7.79 -16.91 -12.03
CA HIS A 537 7.60 -18.34 -11.79
C HIS A 537 6.17 -18.80 -12.11
N GLN A 538 5.16 -17.96 -11.91
CA GLN A 538 3.80 -18.21 -12.40
C GLN A 538 3.74 -18.32 -13.92
N ALA A 539 4.42 -17.41 -14.65
CA ALA A 539 4.51 -17.49 -16.09
C ALA A 539 5.19 -18.78 -16.58
N ILE A 540 6.26 -19.20 -15.90
CA ILE A 540 6.94 -20.48 -16.18
C ILE A 540 6.00 -21.67 -15.95
N LEU A 541 5.28 -21.69 -14.83
CA LEU A 541 4.34 -22.76 -14.51
C LEU A 541 3.21 -22.85 -15.54
N PHE A 542 2.62 -21.71 -15.91
CA PHE A 542 1.56 -21.67 -16.92
C PHE A 542 2.06 -22.13 -18.29
N LEU A 543 3.29 -21.78 -18.66
CA LEU A 543 3.92 -22.29 -19.87
C LEU A 543 4.04 -23.83 -19.84
N TYR A 544 4.54 -24.41 -18.75
CA TYR A 544 4.63 -25.88 -18.61
C TYR A 544 3.28 -26.59 -18.47
N SER A 545 2.23 -25.83 -18.16
CA SER A 545 0.84 -26.32 -18.08
C SER A 545 0.05 -26.11 -19.38
N ASP A 546 0.69 -25.67 -20.47
CA ASP A 546 0.07 -25.35 -21.76
C ASP A 546 -1.03 -24.25 -21.66
N ARG A 547 -0.90 -23.36 -20.68
CA ARG A 547 -1.79 -22.20 -20.44
C ARG A 547 -1.14 -20.92 -20.97
N LEU A 548 -0.98 -20.84 -22.29
CA LEU A 548 -0.16 -19.80 -22.93
C LEU A 548 -0.67 -18.36 -22.66
N ASP A 549 -1.98 -18.13 -22.69
CA ASP A 549 -2.54 -16.78 -22.44
C ASP A 549 -2.25 -16.30 -21.01
N ASP A 550 -2.38 -17.20 -20.03
CA ASP A 550 -2.07 -16.91 -18.63
C ASP A 550 -0.55 -16.68 -18.44
N ALA A 551 0.27 -17.45 -19.15
CA ALA A 551 1.73 -17.28 -19.15
C ALA A 551 2.13 -15.89 -19.67
N VAL A 552 1.55 -15.44 -20.79
CA VAL A 552 1.79 -14.10 -21.35
C VAL A 552 1.35 -13.02 -20.37
N ALA A 553 0.18 -13.17 -19.74
CA ALA A 553 -0.34 -12.21 -18.77
C ALA A 553 0.58 -12.09 -17.55
N ALA A 554 1.03 -13.21 -16.99
CA ALA A 554 1.96 -13.25 -15.86
C ALA A 554 3.33 -12.65 -16.22
N ALA A 555 3.88 -12.98 -17.40
CA ALA A 555 5.16 -12.43 -17.84
C ALA A 555 5.10 -10.90 -18.10
N LYS A 556 3.99 -10.39 -18.64
CA LYS A 556 3.76 -8.93 -18.77
C LYS A 556 3.63 -8.25 -17.41
N ARG A 557 3.01 -8.92 -16.45
CA ARG A 557 2.93 -8.41 -15.07
C ARG A 557 4.31 -8.31 -14.44
N THR A 558 5.19 -9.28 -14.64
CA THR A 558 6.59 -9.23 -14.17
C THR A 558 7.27 -7.94 -14.62
N LEU A 559 7.20 -7.61 -15.91
CA LEU A 559 7.77 -6.37 -16.48
C LEU A 559 7.05 -5.10 -16.01
N THR A 560 5.78 -5.20 -15.60
CA THR A 560 5.04 -4.08 -15.01
C THR A 560 5.50 -3.82 -13.56
N LEU A 561 5.81 -4.88 -12.82
CA LEU A 561 6.31 -4.79 -11.44
C LEU A 561 7.76 -4.28 -11.41
N ASP A 562 8.59 -4.78 -12.31
CA ASP A 562 9.96 -4.33 -12.52
C ASP A 562 10.33 -4.38 -14.02
N PRO A 563 10.38 -3.23 -14.70
CA PRO A 563 10.77 -3.15 -16.11
C PRO A 563 12.20 -3.65 -16.39
N ASN A 564 13.06 -3.68 -15.38
CA ASN A 564 14.45 -4.13 -15.50
C ASN A 564 14.62 -5.62 -15.13
N TYR A 565 13.52 -6.35 -14.93
CA TYR A 565 13.54 -7.78 -14.61
C TYR A 565 13.88 -8.62 -15.86
N ASN A 566 15.10 -8.46 -16.36
CA ASN A 566 15.61 -9.12 -17.55
C ASN A 566 16.76 -10.05 -17.18
N TYR A 567 16.44 -11.29 -16.84
CA TYR A 567 17.41 -12.36 -16.57
C TYR A 567 17.44 -13.34 -17.74
N LEU A 568 18.62 -13.62 -18.29
CA LEU A 568 18.85 -14.55 -19.40
C LEU A 568 17.94 -14.25 -20.63
N GLU A 569 17.05 -15.19 -20.98
CA GLU A 569 15.97 -14.98 -21.95
C GLU A 569 14.71 -14.59 -21.18
N PRO A 570 14.15 -13.38 -21.38
CA PRO A 570 12.89 -12.99 -20.77
C PRO A 570 11.81 -14.05 -20.99
N THR A 571 11.12 -14.45 -19.92
CA THR A 571 10.07 -15.50 -20.01
C THR A 571 9.03 -15.17 -21.07
N LEU A 572 8.71 -13.89 -21.27
CA LEU A 572 7.82 -13.42 -22.32
C LEU A 572 8.33 -13.75 -23.74
N ALA A 573 9.63 -13.55 -24.00
CA ALA A 573 10.25 -13.89 -25.28
C ALA A 573 10.21 -15.41 -25.53
N ARG A 574 10.48 -16.21 -24.49
CA ARG A 574 10.35 -17.66 -24.55
C ARG A 574 8.92 -18.09 -24.90
N ILE A 575 7.90 -17.50 -24.27
CA ILE A 575 6.49 -17.83 -24.54
C ILE A 575 6.10 -17.49 -25.99
N TYR A 576 6.46 -16.29 -26.49
CA TYR A 576 6.19 -15.92 -27.88
C TYR A 576 6.90 -16.84 -28.88
N ARG A 577 8.12 -17.31 -28.57
CA ARG A 577 8.82 -18.31 -29.39
C ARG A 577 8.03 -19.63 -29.46
N GLU A 578 7.52 -20.13 -28.34
CA GLU A 578 6.70 -21.36 -28.31
C GLU A 578 5.37 -21.17 -29.07
N GLN A 579 4.83 -19.95 -29.12
CA GLN A 579 3.65 -19.59 -29.93
C GLN A 579 3.96 -19.41 -31.43
N GLY A 580 5.24 -19.35 -31.82
CA GLY A 580 5.66 -19.05 -33.20
C GLY A 580 5.62 -17.55 -33.55
N GLU A 581 5.37 -16.67 -32.58
CA GLU A 581 5.33 -15.21 -32.72
C GLU A 581 6.76 -14.63 -32.64
N LEU A 582 7.60 -14.94 -33.63
CA LEU A 582 9.02 -14.61 -33.59
C LEU A 582 9.32 -13.10 -33.60
N GLU A 583 8.45 -12.27 -34.19
CA GLU A 583 8.60 -10.81 -34.18
C GLU A 583 8.38 -10.24 -32.76
N ASP A 584 7.34 -10.71 -32.06
CA ASP A 584 7.05 -10.31 -30.68
C ASP A 584 8.08 -10.87 -29.70
N ALA A 585 8.61 -12.07 -29.95
CA ALA A 585 9.75 -12.62 -29.20
C ALA A 585 10.99 -11.74 -29.33
N LEU A 586 11.33 -11.28 -30.54
CA LEU A 586 12.45 -10.37 -30.78
C LEU A 586 12.20 -8.96 -30.22
N ALA A 587 10.96 -8.47 -30.24
CA ALA A 587 10.61 -7.20 -29.61
C ALA A 587 10.76 -7.27 -28.08
N SER A 588 10.42 -8.41 -27.49
CA SER A 588 10.49 -8.63 -26.04
C SER A 588 11.90 -8.82 -25.48
N THR A 589 12.91 -8.98 -26.35
CA THR A 589 14.33 -9.01 -25.97
C THR A 589 15.06 -7.70 -26.29
N ARG A 590 14.40 -6.77 -26.97
CA ARG A 590 14.97 -5.47 -27.38
C ARG A 590 14.58 -4.39 -26.38
N ASP A 591 15.26 -4.37 -25.25
CA ASP A 591 15.52 -3.14 -24.50
C ASP A 591 17.02 -3.12 -24.14
N GLU A 592 17.82 -2.71 -25.13
CA GLU A 592 18.99 -1.81 -25.04
C GLU A 592 19.46 -1.40 -26.46
#